data_AF-A0A254NZ82-F1
#
_entry.id   AF-A0A254NZ82-F1
#
_cell.length_a   1.000
_cell.length_b   1.000
_cell.length_c   1.000
_cell.angle_alpha   90.00
_cell.angle_beta   90.00
_cell.angle_gamma   90.00
#
_symmetry.space_group_name_H-M   'P 1'
#
loop_
_entity.id
_entity.type
_entity.pdbx_description
1 polymer ?
#
loop_
_entity_poly.entity_id
_entity_poly.type
_entity_poly.pdbx_seq_one_letter_code
_entity_poly.pdbx_strand_id
1 'polypeptide(L)'
;MKLRVFPLLALLSLLLSACSADDKPDSVTEDPDQAVAVKRVADNEFELRLTVDRIAEGDNAISLEAGLRYIGDQPEITIEHGSPLFIGGMRLDGKPVGDPIAVNTVAISKELKKDEWLTEPISLKSSQAQIKQLFEDDGEITLYAGFSAAGYENEPGTDETLALKAEKIPR
;
A
#
# COMPACT_ATOMS: atom_id res chain seq x y z
N MET A 1 -12.20 52.25 -7.58
CA MET A 1 -11.65 51.10 -8.33
C MET A 1 -11.74 49.87 -7.44
N LYS A 2 -12.64 48.91 -7.73
CA LYS A 2 -12.77 47.67 -6.97
C LYS A 2 -11.86 46.61 -7.60
N LEU A 3 -10.76 46.28 -6.93
CA LEU A 3 -9.84 45.22 -7.37
C LEU A 3 -10.60 43.88 -7.37
N ARG A 4 -10.64 43.23 -8.54
CA ARG A 4 -11.22 41.90 -8.73
C ARG A 4 -10.23 40.86 -8.20
N VAL A 5 -10.31 40.54 -6.91
CA VAL A 5 -9.50 39.50 -6.23
C VAL A 5 -10.05 38.08 -6.46
N PHE A 6 -11.25 37.98 -7.05
CA PHE A 6 -11.98 36.72 -7.22
C PHE A 6 -11.34 35.63 -8.13
N PRO A 7 -10.64 35.94 -9.24
CA PRO A 7 -10.12 34.88 -10.11
C PRO A 7 -8.85 34.22 -9.53
N LEU A 8 -8.14 34.90 -8.62
CA LEU A 8 -6.90 34.38 -8.03
C LEU A 8 -7.18 33.35 -6.92
N LEU A 9 -8.30 33.51 -6.20
CA LEU A 9 -8.73 32.55 -5.19
C LEU A 9 -9.23 31.24 -5.81
N ALA A 10 -9.93 31.31 -6.95
CA ALA A 10 -10.44 30.14 -7.67
C ALA A 10 -9.31 29.31 -8.28
N LEU A 11 -8.26 29.97 -8.82
CA LEU A 11 -7.06 29.31 -9.33
C LEU A 11 -6.26 28.63 -8.20
N LEU A 12 -6.20 29.25 -7.02
CA LEU A 12 -5.54 28.66 -5.84
C LEU A 12 -6.28 27.42 -5.32
N SER A 13 -7.61 27.43 -5.29
CA SER A 13 -8.40 26.25 -4.89
C SER A 13 -8.35 25.09 -5.91
N LEU A 14 -8.11 25.38 -7.19
CA LEU A 14 -7.87 24.33 -8.21
C LEU A 14 -6.45 23.74 -8.13
N LEU A 15 -5.48 24.51 -7.62
CA LEU A 15 -4.10 24.05 -7.41
C LEU A 15 -3.92 23.20 -6.13
N LEU A 16 -4.86 23.26 -5.18
CA LEU A 16 -4.81 22.47 -3.93
C LEU A 16 -5.41 21.06 -4.04
N SER A 17 -5.94 20.66 -5.21
CA SER A 17 -6.42 19.28 -5.44
C SER A 17 -5.35 18.35 -6.02
N ALA A 18 -4.09 18.77 -6.05
CA ALA A 18 -2.97 17.93 -6.49
C ALA A 18 -2.62 16.89 -5.41
N CYS A 19 -3.17 15.70 -5.59
CA CYS A 19 -2.66 14.38 -5.22
C CYS A 19 -2.20 14.17 -3.77
N SER A 20 -3.15 13.90 -2.87
CA SER A 20 -2.91 12.84 -1.89
C SER A 20 -3.13 11.53 -2.63
N ALA A 21 -2.10 10.71 -2.81
CA ALA A 21 -2.29 9.33 -3.27
C ALA A 21 -3.27 8.66 -2.28
N ASP A 22 -4.46 8.28 -2.74
CA ASP A 22 -5.44 7.57 -1.92
C ASP A 22 -4.84 6.19 -1.60
N ASP A 23 -4.83 5.78 -0.34
CA ASP A 23 -4.33 4.47 0.08
C ASP A 23 -5.39 3.38 -0.05
N LYS A 24 -6.61 3.73 -0.47
CA LYS A 24 -7.67 2.75 -0.70
C LYS A 24 -7.40 1.80 -1.87
N PRO A 25 -7.90 0.55 -1.76
CA PRO A 25 -7.90 -0.38 -2.87
C PRO A 25 -8.86 0.05 -3.97
N ASP A 26 -8.51 -0.26 -5.22
CA ASP A 26 -9.43 -0.22 -6.36
C ASP A 26 -10.42 -1.38 -6.32
N SER A 27 -10.01 -2.51 -5.75
CA SER A 27 -10.87 -3.69 -5.58
C SER A 27 -10.52 -4.48 -4.32
N VAL A 28 -11.55 -5.06 -3.71
CA VAL A 28 -11.44 -5.99 -2.58
C VAL A 28 -12.27 -7.23 -2.89
N THR A 29 -11.66 -8.41 -2.77
CA THR A 29 -12.31 -9.71 -2.85
C THR A 29 -12.25 -10.37 -1.48
N GLU A 30 -13.39 -10.86 -1.00
CA GLU A 30 -13.55 -11.48 0.32
C GLU A 30 -14.03 -12.93 0.13
N ASP A 31 -13.26 -13.88 0.65
CA ASP A 31 -13.60 -15.30 0.73
C ASP A 31 -13.56 -15.74 2.21
N PRO A 32 -14.11 -16.92 2.58
CA PRO A 32 -14.20 -17.33 3.99
C PRO A 32 -12.87 -17.40 4.75
N ASP A 33 -11.76 -17.59 4.04
CA ASP A 33 -10.44 -17.81 4.63
C ASP A 33 -9.45 -16.68 4.32
N GLN A 34 -9.81 -15.72 3.46
CA GLN A 34 -8.88 -14.71 2.94
C GLN A 34 -9.60 -13.44 2.46
N ALA A 35 -8.93 -12.29 2.61
CA ALA A 35 -9.24 -11.07 1.89
C ALA A 35 -8.09 -10.67 0.97
N VAL A 36 -8.41 -10.15 -0.23
CA VAL A 36 -7.44 -9.67 -1.22
C VAL A 36 -7.80 -8.25 -1.62
N ALA A 37 -6.90 -7.31 -1.39
CA ALA A 37 -6.98 -5.92 -1.83
C ALA A 37 -5.99 -5.68 -2.96
N VAL A 38 -6.42 -4.97 -4.01
CA VAL A 38 -5.57 -4.58 -5.15
C VAL A 38 -5.71 -3.08 -5.43
N LYS A 39 -4.60 -2.42 -5.75
CA LYS A 39 -4.52 -1.00 -6.12
C LYS A 39 -3.55 -0.80 -7.29
N ARG A 40 -3.93 0.01 -8.27
CA ARG A 40 -3.08 0.47 -9.38
C ARG A 40 -2.23 1.66 -8.95
N VAL A 41 -0.96 1.65 -9.36
CA VAL A 41 0.04 2.65 -8.96
C VAL A 41 0.95 3.06 -10.12
N ALA A 42 1.74 4.13 -9.92
CA ALA A 42 2.70 4.68 -10.89
C ALA A 42 2.10 4.79 -12.31
N ASP A 43 1.12 5.70 -12.46
CA ASP A 43 0.40 5.95 -13.71
C ASP A 43 -0.33 4.75 -14.32
N ASN A 44 -0.70 3.78 -13.49
CA ASN A 44 -1.42 2.54 -13.84
C ASN A 44 -0.58 1.48 -14.57
N GLU A 45 0.74 1.55 -14.49
CA GLU A 45 1.60 0.50 -15.06
C GLU A 45 1.99 -0.57 -14.05
N PHE A 46 1.61 -0.40 -12.79
CA PHE A 46 1.85 -1.37 -11.72
C PHE A 46 0.60 -1.61 -10.88
N GLU A 47 0.55 -2.77 -10.23
CA GLU A 47 -0.46 -3.12 -9.23
C GLU A 47 0.19 -3.59 -7.94
N LEU A 48 -0.30 -3.06 -6.81
CA LEU A 48 -0.05 -3.57 -5.48
C LEU A 48 -1.17 -4.53 -5.06
N ARG A 49 -0.79 -5.61 -4.39
CA ARG A 49 -1.71 -6.56 -3.77
C ARG A 49 -1.38 -6.74 -2.30
N LEU A 50 -2.41 -6.74 -1.47
CA LEU A 50 -2.36 -7.20 -0.09
C LEU A 50 -3.34 -8.36 0.08
N THR A 51 -2.78 -9.53 0.36
CA THR A 51 -3.53 -10.72 0.79
C THR A 51 -3.45 -10.81 2.31
N VAL A 52 -4.60 -10.99 2.95
CA VAL A 52 -4.71 -11.18 4.39
C VAL A 52 -5.47 -12.46 4.65
N ASP A 53 -4.85 -13.40 5.36
CA ASP A 53 -5.52 -14.62 5.80
C ASP A 53 -6.54 -14.28 6.91
N ARG A 54 -7.51 -15.17 7.11
CA ARG A 54 -8.43 -15.11 8.24
C ARG A 54 -7.68 -14.90 9.56
N ILE A 55 -8.16 -13.96 10.37
CA ILE A 55 -7.57 -13.61 11.67
C ILE A 55 -8.49 -14.06 12.79
N ALA A 56 -8.04 -14.99 13.62
CA ALA A 56 -8.77 -15.43 14.79
C ALA A 56 -8.47 -14.55 16.01
N GLU A 57 -9.44 -14.36 16.92
CA GLU A 57 -9.26 -13.59 18.16
C GLU A 57 -8.13 -14.13 19.07
N GLY A 58 -7.74 -15.40 18.90
CA GLY A 58 -6.67 -16.05 19.65
C GLY A 58 -5.27 -15.83 19.08
N ASP A 59 -5.14 -15.26 17.89
CA ASP A 59 -3.87 -15.14 17.19
C ASP A 59 -2.93 -14.15 17.88
N ASN A 60 -1.64 -14.29 17.62
CA ASN A 60 -0.57 -13.42 18.13
C ASN A 60 0.31 -12.87 16.99
N ALA A 61 -0.11 -13.07 15.76
CA ALA A 61 0.47 -12.51 14.56
C ALA A 61 -0.58 -12.49 13.46
N ILE A 62 -0.43 -11.57 12.52
CA ILE A 62 -1.25 -11.53 11.31
C ILE A 62 -0.35 -11.95 10.15
N SER A 63 -0.76 -12.99 9.42
CA SER A 63 -0.08 -13.46 8.22
C SER A 63 -0.62 -12.73 7.00
N LEU A 64 0.29 -12.15 6.23
CA LEU A 64 -0.02 -11.40 5.03
C LEU A 64 0.87 -11.87 3.88
N GLU A 65 0.42 -11.65 2.66
CA GLU A 65 1.28 -11.69 1.48
C GLU A 65 1.13 -10.38 0.72
N ALA A 66 2.27 -9.71 0.50
CA ALA A 66 2.34 -8.55 -0.36
C ALA A 66 2.70 -8.96 -1.78
N GLY A 67 2.19 -8.22 -2.76
CA GLY A 67 2.48 -8.43 -4.17
C GLY A 67 2.69 -7.12 -4.92
N LEU A 68 3.62 -7.12 -5.87
CA LEU A 68 3.80 -6.09 -6.89
C LEU A 68 3.79 -6.77 -8.25
N ARG A 69 3.07 -6.19 -9.20
CA ARG A 69 3.00 -6.69 -10.58
C ARG A 69 3.13 -5.54 -11.56
N TYR A 70 3.93 -5.74 -12.60
CA TYR A 70 3.99 -4.84 -13.74
C TYR A 70 2.91 -5.22 -14.76
N ILE A 71 2.08 -4.25 -15.15
CA ILE A 71 0.98 -4.43 -16.12
C ILE A 71 1.10 -3.52 -17.35
N GLY A 72 2.25 -2.83 -17.50
CA GLY A 72 2.51 -1.94 -18.64
C GLY A 72 2.75 -2.69 -19.96
N ASP A 73 3.22 -1.97 -20.98
CA ASP A 73 3.28 -2.48 -22.35
C ASP A 73 4.51 -3.35 -22.66
N GLN A 74 5.61 -3.16 -21.93
CA GLN A 74 6.83 -3.94 -22.15
C GLN A 74 6.68 -5.38 -21.63
N PRO A 75 7.42 -6.35 -22.17
CA PRO A 75 7.39 -7.72 -21.64
C PRO A 75 7.98 -7.83 -20.23
N GLU A 76 8.91 -6.95 -19.89
CA GLU A 76 9.59 -6.90 -18.60
C GLU A 76 10.05 -5.47 -18.29
N ILE A 77 10.25 -5.20 -17.01
CA ILE A 77 10.83 -3.95 -16.52
C ILE A 77 11.77 -4.22 -15.35
N THR A 78 12.82 -3.42 -15.22
CA THR A 78 13.67 -3.46 -14.02
C THR A 78 13.20 -2.40 -13.04
N ILE A 79 12.96 -2.83 -11.80
CA ILE A 79 12.76 -1.94 -10.66
C ILE A 79 14.01 -1.90 -9.78
N GLU A 80 14.17 -0.82 -9.04
CA GLU A 80 15.10 -0.69 -7.92
C GLU A 80 14.31 -0.42 -6.65
N HIS A 81 14.66 -1.11 -5.56
CA HIS A 81 13.95 -0.98 -4.28
C HIS A 81 14.87 -1.21 -3.09
N GLY A 82 14.42 -0.85 -1.89
CA GLY A 82 15.11 -1.18 -0.63
C GLY A 82 14.90 -2.64 -0.21
N SER A 83 15.43 -3.02 0.96
CA SER A 83 15.12 -4.33 1.57
C SER A 83 14.50 -4.15 2.95
N PRO A 84 13.27 -4.67 3.20
CA PRO A 84 12.39 -5.37 2.25
C PRO A 84 11.78 -4.44 1.19
N LEU A 85 11.21 -5.00 0.10
CA LEU A 85 10.42 -4.22 -0.86
C LEU A 85 9.12 -3.72 -0.20
N PHE A 86 8.51 -4.60 0.59
CA PHE A 86 7.23 -4.35 1.21
C PHE A 86 7.35 -4.18 2.72
N ILE A 87 6.59 -3.23 3.25
CA ILE A 87 6.49 -2.96 4.68
C ILE A 87 5.02 -3.04 5.06
N GLY A 88 4.66 -4.09 5.79
CA GLY A 88 3.33 -4.20 6.38
C GLY A 88 3.23 -3.45 7.70
N GLY A 89 2.03 -2.99 8.03
CA GLY A 89 1.73 -2.30 9.27
C GLY A 89 0.26 -2.39 9.64
N MET A 90 -0.06 -1.90 10.82
CA MET A 90 -1.42 -1.82 11.32
C MET A 90 -1.71 -0.39 11.79
N ARG A 91 -2.92 0.10 11.53
CA ARG A 91 -3.43 1.36 12.07
C ARG A 91 -4.62 1.10 12.98
N LEU A 92 -4.56 1.61 14.20
CA LEU A 92 -5.67 1.63 15.15
C LEU A 92 -5.99 3.09 15.43
N ASP A 93 -7.26 3.50 15.32
CA ASP A 93 -7.67 4.91 15.43
C ASP A 93 -6.86 5.86 14.52
N GLY A 94 -6.51 5.41 13.31
CA GLY A 94 -5.69 6.15 12.35
C GLY A 94 -4.21 6.33 12.76
N LYS A 95 -3.75 5.67 13.83
CA LYS A 95 -2.35 5.73 14.29
C LYS A 95 -1.62 4.43 13.98
N PRO A 96 -0.37 4.49 13.48
CA PRO A 96 0.42 3.29 13.27
C PRO A 96 0.72 2.60 14.60
N VAL A 97 0.58 1.28 14.62
CA VAL A 97 0.86 0.42 15.76
C VAL A 97 1.82 -0.68 15.31
N GLY A 98 2.89 -0.90 16.09
CA GLY A 98 3.90 -1.91 15.79
C GLY A 98 5.29 -1.44 16.17
N ASP A 99 6.25 -2.35 16.04
CA ASP A 99 7.66 -2.06 16.24
C ASP A 99 8.22 -1.24 15.06
N PRO A 100 9.26 -0.43 15.27
CA PRO A 100 9.99 0.20 14.18
C PRO A 100 10.51 -0.86 13.22
N ILE A 101 10.29 -0.67 11.92
CA ILE A 101 10.79 -1.58 10.88
C ILE A 101 12.12 -1.03 10.38
N ALA A 102 13.17 -1.84 10.48
CA ALA A 102 14.46 -1.50 9.90
C ALA A 102 14.39 -1.71 8.38
N VAL A 103 14.62 -0.64 7.62
CA VAL A 103 14.73 -0.69 6.16
C VAL A 103 16.19 -0.53 5.79
N ASN A 104 16.71 -1.44 4.97
CA ASN A 104 18.00 -1.28 4.36
C ASN A 104 17.83 -0.54 3.03
N THR A 105 18.50 0.60 2.87
CA THR A 105 18.45 1.43 1.66
C THR A 105 19.41 0.97 0.57
N VAL A 106 19.96 -0.24 0.66
CA VAL A 106 20.70 -0.86 -0.44
C VAL A 106 19.73 -1.01 -1.62
N ALA A 107 20.04 -0.33 -2.71
CA ALA A 107 19.29 -0.47 -3.95
C ALA A 107 19.44 -1.90 -4.49
N ILE A 108 18.33 -2.63 -4.50
CA ILE A 108 18.20 -3.96 -5.08
C ILE A 108 17.52 -3.80 -6.44
N SER A 109 18.23 -4.16 -7.51
CA SER A 109 17.65 -4.23 -8.84
C SER A 109 16.94 -5.57 -9.04
N LYS A 110 15.67 -5.52 -9.46
CA LYS A 110 14.83 -6.70 -9.70
C LYS A 110 14.09 -6.56 -11.01
N GLU A 111 14.19 -7.57 -11.86
CA GLU A 111 13.37 -7.68 -13.07
C GLU A 111 11.99 -8.21 -12.70
N LEU A 112 10.96 -7.51 -13.19
CA LEU A 112 9.56 -7.92 -13.16
C LEU A 112 9.13 -8.28 -14.57
N LYS A 113 8.58 -9.47 -14.73
CA LYS A 113 7.89 -9.85 -15.95
C LYS A 113 6.47 -9.30 -15.93
N LYS A 114 5.98 -8.90 -17.11
CA LYS A 114 4.61 -8.46 -17.28
C LYS A 114 3.63 -9.52 -16.76
N ASP A 115 2.62 -9.05 -16.05
CA ASP A 115 1.52 -9.83 -15.47
C ASP A 115 1.93 -10.88 -14.41
N GLU A 116 3.20 -10.95 -14.02
CA GLU A 116 3.70 -11.82 -12.95
C GLU A 116 3.78 -11.07 -11.61
N TRP A 117 3.36 -11.75 -10.55
CA TRP A 117 3.46 -11.21 -9.19
C TRP A 117 4.84 -11.48 -8.60
N LEU A 118 5.54 -10.42 -8.20
CA LEU A 118 6.59 -10.50 -7.20
C LEU A 118 5.94 -10.45 -5.83
N THR A 119 6.10 -11.51 -5.03
CA THR A 119 5.46 -11.61 -3.71
C THR A 119 6.47 -11.75 -2.58
N GLU A 120 6.11 -11.20 -1.41
CA GLU A 120 6.83 -11.41 -0.16
C GLU A 120 5.85 -11.71 0.98
N PRO A 121 6.08 -12.75 1.80
CA PRO A 121 5.30 -12.99 3.00
C PRO A 121 5.65 -11.94 4.07
N ILE A 122 4.64 -11.43 4.78
CA ILE A 122 4.81 -10.48 5.88
C ILE A 122 4.10 -11.04 7.11
N SER A 123 4.76 -10.93 8.26
CA SER A 123 4.17 -11.30 9.55
C SER A 123 4.13 -10.07 10.45
N LEU A 124 2.92 -9.62 10.78
CA LEU A 124 2.72 -8.53 11.73
C LEU A 124 2.56 -9.10 13.13
N LYS A 125 3.61 -9.00 13.95
CA LYS A 125 3.54 -9.34 15.37
C LYS A 125 2.50 -8.44 16.04
N SER A 126 1.48 -9.05 16.62
CA SER A 126 0.37 -8.34 17.26
C SER A 126 -0.06 -9.09 18.50
N SER A 127 -0.36 -8.38 19.57
CA SER A 127 -1.01 -8.98 20.73
C SER A 127 -2.48 -9.28 20.42
N GLN A 128 -3.08 -10.23 21.14
CA GLN A 128 -4.52 -10.49 21.08
C GLN A 128 -5.35 -9.23 21.35
N ALA A 129 -4.88 -8.34 22.23
CA ALA A 129 -5.53 -7.06 22.50
C ALA A 129 -5.53 -6.14 21.27
N GLN A 130 -4.43 -6.09 20.52
CA GLN A 130 -4.34 -5.29 19.30
C GLN A 130 -5.19 -5.89 18.17
N ILE A 131 -5.23 -7.21 18.02
CA ILE A 131 -6.11 -7.88 17.05
C ILE A 131 -7.58 -7.63 17.39
N LYS A 132 -7.93 -7.67 18.67
CA LYS A 132 -9.28 -7.31 19.11
C LYS A 132 -9.61 -5.86 18.76
N GLN A 133 -8.73 -4.92 19.07
CA GLN A 133 -8.89 -3.49 18.75
C GLN A 133 -8.99 -3.25 17.23
N LEU A 134 -8.20 -3.96 16.41
CA LEU A 134 -8.28 -3.88 14.94
C LEU A 134 -9.72 -4.04 14.46
N PHE A 135 -10.47 -4.97 15.05
CA PHE A 135 -11.85 -5.26 14.68
C PHE A 135 -12.91 -4.43 15.39
N GLU A 136 -12.63 -3.92 16.60
CA GLU A 136 -13.55 -3.08 17.38
C GLU A 136 -13.51 -1.60 16.95
N ASP A 137 -12.33 -1.11 16.56
CA ASP A 137 -12.04 0.31 16.36
C ASP A 137 -11.89 0.70 14.86
N ASP A 138 -12.46 -0.08 13.94
CA ASP A 138 -12.33 0.11 12.48
C ASP A 138 -10.88 0.28 12.01
N GLY A 139 -10.00 -0.57 12.56
CA GLY A 139 -8.58 -0.53 12.24
C GLY A 139 -8.29 -0.98 10.81
N GLU A 140 -7.03 -0.81 10.41
CA GLU A 140 -6.57 -1.06 9.04
C GLU A 140 -5.28 -1.86 9.05
N ILE A 141 -5.12 -2.74 8.06
CA ILE A 141 -3.81 -3.29 7.69
C ILE A 141 -3.29 -2.50 6.51
N THR A 142 -2.07 -2.00 6.64
CA THR A 142 -1.43 -1.18 5.62
C THR A 142 -0.26 -1.93 5.00
N LEU A 143 -0.11 -1.78 3.69
CA LEU A 143 1.03 -2.24 2.92
C LEU A 143 1.68 -1.01 2.29
N TYR A 144 2.98 -0.83 2.54
CA TYR A 144 3.80 0.17 1.87
C TYR A 144 4.80 -0.52 0.95
N ALA A 145 5.03 0.05 -0.24
CA ALA A 145 6.05 -0.36 -1.19
C ALA A 145 6.79 0.87 -1.73
N GLY A 146 8.12 0.85 -1.63
CA GLY A 146 8.99 1.90 -2.17
C GLY A 146 9.88 1.34 -3.28
N PHE A 147 9.71 1.81 -4.52
CA PHE A 147 10.49 1.34 -5.67
C PHE A 147 10.60 2.41 -6.76
N SER A 148 11.60 2.32 -7.63
CA SER A 148 11.70 3.09 -8.87
C SER A 148 11.82 2.16 -10.06
N ALA A 149 11.31 2.53 -11.23
CA ALA A 149 11.38 1.70 -12.43
C ALA A 149 12.23 2.37 -13.52
N ALA A 150 13.07 1.59 -14.21
CA ALA A 150 13.90 2.08 -15.30
C ALA A 150 13.04 2.51 -16.50
N GLY A 151 13.30 3.70 -17.06
CA GLY A 151 12.52 4.25 -18.19
C GLY A 151 11.52 5.34 -17.81
N TYR A 152 11.30 5.58 -16.51
CA TYR A 152 10.60 6.76 -16.01
C TYR A 152 11.66 7.84 -15.73
N GLU A 153 11.75 8.85 -16.59
CA GLU A 153 12.77 9.91 -16.48
C GLU A 153 12.49 10.83 -15.27
N ASN A 154 13.44 10.92 -14.34
CA ASN A 154 13.53 11.94 -13.28
C ASN A 154 12.36 11.99 -12.27
N GLU A 155 12.15 10.98 -11.42
CA GLU A 155 11.33 11.17 -10.21
C GLU A 155 11.93 10.47 -8.97
N PRO A 156 11.78 11.06 -7.76
CA PRO A 156 12.06 10.34 -6.51
C PRO A 156 11.25 9.04 -6.52
N GLY A 157 11.80 7.95 -5.99
CA GLY A 157 11.16 6.64 -6.02
C GLY A 157 9.66 6.68 -5.70
N THR A 158 8.91 5.81 -6.36
CA THR A 158 7.48 5.61 -6.14
C THR A 158 7.26 5.06 -4.74
N ASP A 159 6.62 5.85 -3.88
CA ASP A 159 6.21 5.50 -2.53
C ASP A 159 4.70 5.28 -2.50
N GLU A 160 4.29 4.02 -2.41
CA GLU A 160 2.88 3.66 -2.54
C GLU A 160 2.37 2.94 -1.30
N THR A 161 1.13 3.26 -0.94
CA THR A 161 0.43 2.66 0.20
C THR A 161 -0.90 2.05 -0.25
N LEU A 162 -1.21 0.89 0.31
CA LEU A 162 -2.48 0.17 0.19
C LEU A 162 -3.00 -0.14 1.60
N ALA A 163 -4.23 0.26 1.93
CA ALA A 163 -4.85 0.07 3.23
C ALA A 163 -6.12 -0.79 3.10
N LEU A 164 -6.19 -1.90 3.85
CA LEU A 164 -7.35 -2.77 3.95
C LEU A 164 -8.03 -2.59 5.30
N LYS A 165 -9.31 -2.20 5.29
CA LYS A 165 -10.15 -2.08 6.48
C LYS A 165 -10.41 -3.44 7.14
N ALA A 166 -10.41 -3.47 8.46
CA ALA A 166 -10.65 -4.69 9.23
C ALA A 166 -12.03 -5.31 8.99
N GLU A 167 -13.05 -4.52 8.65
CA GLU A 167 -14.38 -5.04 8.28
C GLU A 167 -14.37 -5.96 7.04
N LYS A 168 -13.31 -5.90 6.23
CA LYS A 168 -13.12 -6.70 5.03
C LYS A 168 -12.35 -7.99 5.27
N ILE A 169 -11.81 -8.18 6.47
CA ILE A 169 -10.96 -9.33 6.79
C ILE A 169 -11.81 -10.42 7.44
N PRO A 170 -11.76 -11.67 6.95
CA PRO A 170 -12.50 -12.78 7.56
C PRO A 170 -11.98 -13.07 8.97
N ARG A 171 -12.91 -13.50 9.84
CA ARG A 171 -12.68 -13.83 11.26
C ARG A 171 -12.96 -15.30 11.51
#